data_AF-A0ABD4EB55-F1
#
_entry.id   AF-A0ABD4EB55-F1
#
_cell.length_a   1.000
_cell.length_b   1.000
_cell.length_c   1.000
_cell.angle_alpha   90.00
_cell.angle_beta   90.00
_cell.angle_gamma   90.00
#
_symmetry.space_group_name_H-M   'P 1'
#
loop_
_entity.id
_entity.type
_entity.pdbx_description
1 polymer ?
#
loop_
_entity_poly.entity_id
_entity_poly.type
_entity_poly.pdbx_seq_one_letter_code
_entity_poly.pdbx_strand_id
1 'polypeptide(L)'
;MPVRAGVSRASGSCEVKTMPLLLDRPFKGPKTHAFVIGVGNYPDAKANRGVLDSLRGVPNLPSAADSAKLMCDWLLDNQDRLAAPLATLDVLISDPVDPGRRYPWARGPVDPATEANVKERGLDWYGRVVAEPGNIAFFYCCGHGASHLQQPVLFLEDLNQSLDNAWKHINLGLLAFALRKKQSISAAFLFSDACGQFVPAFELEKDAQDCRFFHKPNLFEPSRNQVSLLCAAAEGQLAYEGADKEGSDCKFGRFTQAVLKGLSGSSARWSRNRWGVSCHDLLGDLKSLRRVFFSHWGENEPFEPYPAVTPADPIPIVFPDGFELPIVVMTDPPDRMPHYDFVISQRSEPTQPWLKNRNAGDPTAWHTTVPPGLDALYAIAVKGADHYPLLFQPKGPLFDQWVSVP
;
A
#
# COMPACT_ATOMS: atom_id res chain seq x y z
N MET A 1 60.65 14.96 -41.93
CA MET A 1 59.91 14.17 -40.91
C MET A 1 59.55 15.09 -39.75
N PRO A 2 58.28 15.40 -39.49
CA PRO A 2 57.87 16.02 -38.24
C PRO A 2 57.11 15.05 -37.33
N VAL A 3 57.22 15.37 -36.04
CA VAL A 3 56.87 14.58 -34.86
C VAL A 3 55.35 14.55 -34.62
N ARG A 4 54.87 13.39 -34.16
CA ARG A 4 53.45 13.05 -33.89
C ARG A 4 52.79 13.98 -32.88
N ALA A 5 51.59 14.44 -33.23
CA ALA A 5 50.64 15.09 -32.33
C ALA A 5 50.03 14.08 -31.35
N GLY A 6 49.89 14.50 -30.08
CA GLY A 6 49.33 13.72 -28.99
C GLY A 6 47.82 13.53 -29.11
N VAL A 7 47.38 12.31 -28.78
CA VAL A 7 45.97 11.93 -28.68
C VAL A 7 45.46 12.36 -27.30
N SER A 8 44.60 13.38 -27.28
CA SER A 8 43.76 13.73 -26.14
C SER A 8 42.71 12.64 -25.94
N ARG A 9 42.71 12.00 -24.76
CA ARG A 9 41.64 11.08 -24.34
C ARG A 9 40.47 11.93 -23.84
N ALA A 10 39.39 11.95 -24.61
CA ALA A 10 38.10 12.43 -24.14
C ALA A 10 37.59 11.49 -23.04
N SER A 11 37.52 11.99 -21.81
CA SER A 11 36.77 11.38 -20.72
C SER A 11 35.28 11.56 -21.02
N GLY A 12 34.64 10.52 -21.55
CA GLY A 12 33.19 10.47 -21.64
C GLY A 12 32.59 10.31 -20.24
N SER A 13 32.20 11.43 -19.62
CA SER A 13 31.25 11.40 -18.52
C SER A 13 29.93 10.89 -19.08
N CYS A 14 29.51 9.70 -18.65
CA CYS A 14 28.16 9.21 -18.90
C CYS A 14 27.22 10.09 -18.07
N GLU A 15 26.65 11.13 -18.69
CA GLU A 15 25.50 11.84 -18.10
C GLU A 15 24.37 10.81 -17.98
N VAL A 16 24.14 10.32 -16.77
CA VAL A 16 22.91 9.59 -16.46
C VAL A 16 21.80 10.62 -16.57
N LYS A 17 21.06 10.60 -17.69
CA LYS A 17 19.84 11.38 -17.84
C LYS A 17 18.81 10.80 -16.87
N THR A 18 18.65 11.44 -15.72
CA THR A 18 17.57 11.13 -14.77
C THR A 18 16.23 11.26 -15.51
N MET A 19 15.37 10.23 -15.45
CA MET A 19 14.05 10.33 -16.07
C MET A 19 13.20 11.35 -15.31
N PRO A 20 12.35 12.14 -15.98
CA PRO A 20 11.51 13.13 -15.31
C PRO A 20 10.52 12.48 -14.33
N LEU A 21 9.90 13.30 -13.48
CA LEU A 21 8.76 12.88 -12.63
C LEU A 21 7.66 12.25 -13.49
N LEU A 22 6.99 11.22 -12.96
CA LEU A 22 5.83 10.64 -13.62
C LEU A 22 4.66 11.64 -13.65
N LEU A 23 4.58 12.48 -12.62
CA LEU A 23 3.67 13.61 -12.53
C LEU A 23 4.41 14.82 -11.96
N ASP A 24 4.26 15.97 -12.60
CA ASP A 24 4.66 17.28 -12.07
C ASP A 24 3.60 18.31 -12.44
N ARG A 25 2.77 18.67 -11.45
CA ARG A 25 1.64 19.60 -11.61
C ARG A 25 1.83 20.80 -10.71
N PRO A 26 1.72 22.03 -11.25
CA PRO A 26 1.74 23.23 -10.43
C PRO A 26 0.45 23.34 -9.61
N PHE A 27 0.60 23.51 -8.30
CA PHE A 27 -0.49 23.80 -7.38
C PHE A 27 -0.12 24.97 -6.47
N LYS A 28 -1.12 25.73 -6.01
CA LYS A 28 -0.96 26.76 -4.97
C LYS A 28 -1.53 26.24 -3.65
N GLY A 29 -0.79 26.42 -2.55
CA GLY A 29 -1.19 25.94 -1.22
C GLY A 29 -0.67 24.53 -0.92
N PRO A 30 -1.23 23.84 0.10
CA PRO A 30 -0.82 22.50 0.51
C PRO A 30 -0.87 21.48 -0.64
N LYS A 31 0.15 20.62 -0.73
CA LYS A 31 0.31 19.61 -1.80
C LYS A 31 0.63 18.24 -1.21
N THR A 32 0.25 17.19 -1.93
CA THR A 32 0.79 15.85 -1.71
C THR A 32 1.95 15.61 -2.66
N HIS A 33 3.07 15.16 -2.12
CA HIS A 33 4.23 14.67 -2.88
C HIS A 33 4.37 13.17 -2.65
N ALA A 34 4.21 12.39 -3.71
CA ALA A 34 4.26 10.93 -3.65
C ALA A 34 5.61 10.39 -4.14
N PHE A 35 6.09 9.34 -3.49
CA PHE A 35 7.23 8.55 -3.94
C PHE A 35 6.90 7.06 -3.86
N VAL A 36 6.96 6.38 -5.00
CA VAL A 36 6.65 4.96 -5.18
C VAL A 36 7.92 4.20 -5.57
N ILE A 37 8.24 3.13 -4.83
CA ILE A 37 9.39 2.25 -5.08
C ILE A 37 8.93 0.80 -5.20
N GLY A 38 9.12 0.18 -6.37
CA GLY A 38 8.83 -1.24 -6.58
C GLY A 38 10.09 -2.03 -6.96
N VAL A 39 10.52 -2.95 -6.10
CA VAL A 39 11.73 -3.74 -6.36
C VAL A 39 11.36 -5.19 -6.70
N GLY A 40 11.25 -5.49 -8.00
CA GLY A 40 10.97 -6.83 -8.50
C GLY A 40 12.18 -7.55 -9.09
N ASN A 41 13.25 -6.85 -9.42
CA ASN A 41 14.46 -7.41 -10.01
C ASN A 41 15.65 -7.27 -9.06
N TYR A 42 16.42 -8.35 -8.93
CA TYR A 42 17.64 -8.42 -8.10
C TYR A 42 18.77 -9.09 -8.88
N PRO A 43 19.38 -8.40 -9.86
CA PRO A 43 20.31 -8.99 -10.82
C PRO A 43 21.60 -9.52 -10.19
N ASP A 44 22.06 -8.90 -9.09
CA ASP A 44 23.29 -9.28 -8.40
C ASP A 44 23.06 -10.32 -7.29
N ALA A 45 21.81 -10.73 -7.04
CA ALA A 45 21.45 -11.74 -6.04
C ALA A 45 21.14 -13.11 -6.67
N LYS A 46 21.91 -13.50 -7.70
CA LYS A 46 21.72 -14.74 -8.48
C LYS A 46 22.88 -15.72 -8.30
N ALA A 47 22.66 -17.00 -8.60
CA ALA A 47 23.59 -18.11 -8.36
C ALA A 47 25.03 -17.86 -8.86
N ASN A 48 25.19 -17.11 -9.96
CA ASN A 48 26.46 -16.79 -10.61
C ASN A 48 26.85 -15.31 -10.54
N ARG A 49 26.23 -14.51 -9.66
CA ARG A 49 26.46 -13.07 -9.54
C ARG A 49 26.55 -12.62 -8.08
N GLY A 50 27.01 -11.39 -7.88
CA GLY A 50 27.14 -10.75 -6.58
C GLY A 50 28.22 -11.31 -5.66
N VAL A 51 28.39 -10.66 -4.52
CA VAL A 51 29.59 -10.79 -3.69
C VAL A 51 29.46 -11.79 -2.54
N LEU A 52 28.27 -11.95 -1.95
CA LEU A 52 28.00 -12.88 -0.85
C LEU A 52 27.21 -14.09 -1.33
N ASP A 53 27.70 -15.30 -1.04
CA ASP A 53 27.05 -16.56 -1.40
C ASP A 53 25.66 -16.71 -0.77
N SER A 54 25.47 -16.21 0.45
CA SER A 54 24.19 -16.26 1.18
C SER A 54 23.07 -15.49 0.49
N LEU A 55 23.41 -14.54 -0.38
CA LEU A 55 22.46 -13.72 -1.14
C LEU A 55 22.24 -14.22 -2.57
N ARG A 56 22.97 -15.23 -3.04
CA ARG A 56 22.90 -15.73 -4.43
C ARG A 56 21.64 -16.55 -4.78
N GLY A 57 20.61 -16.50 -3.95
CA GLY A 57 19.36 -17.23 -4.13
C GLY A 57 18.11 -16.36 -4.06
N VAL A 58 18.24 -15.03 -3.99
CA VAL A 58 17.08 -14.15 -3.87
C VAL A 58 16.30 -14.16 -5.20
N PRO A 59 15.04 -14.63 -5.21
CA PRO A 59 14.26 -14.70 -6.43
C PRO A 59 13.85 -13.30 -6.89
N ASN A 60 13.62 -13.15 -8.19
CA ASN A 60 12.88 -11.97 -8.65
C ASN A 60 11.45 -12.03 -8.12
N LEU A 61 10.84 -10.85 -7.95
CA LEU A 61 9.48 -10.68 -7.45
C LEU A 61 8.68 -9.77 -8.41
N PRO A 62 8.26 -10.27 -9.59
CA PRO A 62 7.53 -9.49 -10.58
C PRO A 62 6.28 -8.81 -10.03
N SER A 63 5.61 -9.44 -9.06
CA SER A 63 4.43 -8.91 -8.38
C SER A 63 4.71 -7.61 -7.61
N ALA A 64 5.94 -7.37 -7.14
CA ALA A 64 6.32 -6.10 -6.53
C ALA A 64 6.36 -4.97 -7.57
N ALA A 65 6.98 -5.21 -8.73
CA ALA A 65 6.96 -4.23 -9.82
C ALA A 65 5.52 -3.91 -10.28
N ASP A 66 4.66 -4.93 -10.36
CA ASP A 66 3.25 -4.78 -10.74
C ASP A 66 2.40 -4.08 -9.66
N SER A 67 2.71 -4.30 -8.38
CA SER A 67 2.05 -3.61 -7.26
C SER A 67 2.39 -2.12 -7.23
N ALA A 68 3.64 -1.75 -7.52
CA ALA A 68 4.06 -0.35 -7.61
C ALA A 68 3.38 0.38 -8.78
N LYS A 69 3.26 -0.27 -9.95
CA LYS A 69 2.51 0.28 -11.09
C LYS A 69 1.05 0.51 -10.74
N LEU A 70 0.42 -0.49 -10.10
CA LEU A 70 -0.97 -0.40 -9.66
C LEU A 70 -1.19 0.75 -8.65
N MET A 71 -0.27 0.95 -7.71
CA MET A 71 -0.30 2.09 -6.78
C MET A 71 -0.15 3.43 -7.52
N CYS A 72 0.72 3.52 -8.52
CA CYS A 72 0.88 4.73 -9.32
C CYS A 72 -0.40 5.10 -10.06
N ASP A 73 -1.05 4.14 -10.74
CA ASP A 73 -2.30 4.40 -11.44
C ASP A 73 -3.41 4.81 -10.45
N TRP A 74 -3.49 4.16 -9.27
CA TRP A 74 -4.42 4.61 -8.23
C TRP A 74 -4.17 6.04 -7.77
N LEU A 75 -2.91 6.43 -7.55
CA LEU A 75 -2.56 7.81 -7.17
C LEU A 75 -2.96 8.82 -8.24
N LEU A 76 -2.78 8.49 -9.51
CA LEU A 76 -3.16 9.35 -10.64
C LEU A 76 -4.68 9.48 -10.76
N ASP A 77 -5.42 8.38 -10.59
CA ASP A 77 -6.89 8.37 -10.63
C ASP A 77 -7.54 9.09 -9.43
N ASN A 78 -6.77 9.26 -8.34
CA ASN A 78 -7.20 9.92 -7.10
C ASN A 78 -6.48 11.25 -6.86
N GLN A 79 -5.75 11.78 -7.85
CA GLN A 79 -4.83 12.90 -7.68
C GLN A 79 -5.45 14.14 -7.04
N ASP A 80 -6.71 14.45 -7.30
CA ASP A 80 -7.38 15.64 -6.74
C ASP A 80 -8.22 15.32 -5.47
N ARG A 81 -8.24 14.07 -5.04
CA ARG A 81 -9.05 13.55 -3.92
C ARG A 81 -8.24 13.14 -2.70
N LEU A 82 -6.92 13.21 -2.77
CA LEU A 82 -6.05 13.01 -1.61
C LEU A 82 -6.26 14.11 -0.56
N ALA A 83 -5.69 13.93 0.63
CA ALA A 83 -5.70 14.88 1.74
C ALA A 83 -5.31 16.33 1.31
N ALA A 84 -4.39 16.42 0.36
CA ALA A 84 -4.10 17.59 -0.47
C ALA A 84 -3.87 17.11 -1.92
N PRO A 85 -4.12 17.91 -2.97
CA PRO A 85 -3.92 17.48 -4.34
C PRO A 85 -2.51 16.97 -4.60
N LEU A 86 -2.39 15.89 -5.39
CA LEU A 86 -1.13 15.30 -5.80
C LEU A 86 -0.42 16.25 -6.77
N ALA A 87 0.68 16.83 -6.32
CA ALA A 87 1.49 17.75 -7.12
C ALA A 87 2.62 17.01 -7.84
N THR A 88 3.31 16.09 -7.16
CA THR A 88 4.40 15.32 -7.78
C THR A 88 4.30 13.83 -7.49
N LEU A 89 4.74 13.01 -8.46
CA LEU A 89 4.89 11.57 -8.32
C LEU A 89 6.27 11.13 -8.82
N ASP A 90 7.13 10.75 -7.88
CA ASP A 90 8.39 10.05 -8.12
C ASP A 90 8.15 8.54 -8.17
N VAL A 91 8.78 7.88 -9.14
CA VAL A 91 8.59 6.43 -9.36
C VAL A 91 9.93 5.79 -9.68
N LEU A 92 10.29 4.76 -8.92
CA LEU A 92 11.41 3.87 -9.21
C LEU A 92 10.89 2.43 -9.24
N ILE A 93 11.07 1.73 -10.35
CA ILE A 93 10.61 0.34 -10.49
C ILE A 93 11.68 -0.51 -11.15
N SER A 94 12.19 -1.47 -10.38
CA SER A 94 13.07 -2.53 -10.85
C SER A 94 12.24 -3.67 -11.40
N ASP A 95 11.85 -3.54 -12.67
CA ASP A 95 10.95 -4.49 -13.32
C ASP A 95 11.72 -5.66 -13.96
N PRO A 96 11.56 -6.91 -13.49
CA PRO A 96 12.20 -8.05 -14.10
C PRO A 96 11.52 -8.39 -15.43
N VAL A 97 12.31 -8.89 -16.40
CA VAL A 97 11.75 -9.58 -17.55
C VAL A 97 11.13 -10.89 -17.04
N ASP A 98 9.83 -11.05 -17.23
CA ASP A 98 9.08 -12.22 -16.80
C ASP A 98 8.09 -12.63 -17.91
N PRO A 99 8.07 -13.91 -18.33
CA PRO A 99 7.23 -14.40 -19.41
C PRO A 99 5.75 -14.58 -19.02
N GLY A 100 5.42 -14.48 -17.73
CA GLY A 100 4.06 -14.58 -17.21
C GLY A 100 3.20 -13.36 -17.54
N ARG A 101 1.92 -13.44 -17.19
CA ARG A 101 0.99 -12.32 -17.36
C ARG A 101 1.34 -11.21 -16.38
N ARG A 102 1.65 -10.02 -16.90
CA ARG A 102 2.05 -8.83 -16.14
C ARG A 102 0.94 -7.77 -16.12
N TYR A 103 1.02 -6.86 -15.15
CA TYR A 103 0.16 -5.68 -15.11
C TYR A 103 0.42 -4.76 -16.33
N PRO A 104 -0.63 -4.33 -17.06
CA PRO A 104 -0.46 -3.51 -18.26
C PRO A 104 -0.03 -2.09 -17.91
N TRP A 105 1.26 -1.79 -18.04
CA TRP A 105 1.82 -0.47 -17.75
C TRP A 105 1.96 0.39 -19.00
N ALA A 106 1.11 1.41 -19.12
CA ALA A 106 1.06 2.30 -20.29
C ALA A 106 1.87 3.59 -20.13
N ARG A 107 2.59 3.79 -19.02
CA ARG A 107 3.25 5.08 -18.72
C ARG A 107 4.69 5.19 -19.21
N GLY A 108 5.19 4.17 -19.90
CA GLY A 108 6.57 4.13 -20.39
C GLY A 108 7.59 3.68 -19.32
N PRO A 109 8.88 3.68 -19.67
CA PRO A 109 9.93 3.24 -18.75
C PRO A 109 10.07 4.18 -17.55
N VAL A 110 10.52 3.62 -16.44
CA VAL A 110 10.88 4.35 -15.22
C VAL A 110 12.26 3.87 -14.76
N ASP A 111 12.95 4.70 -13.99
CA ASP A 111 14.27 4.37 -13.48
C ASP A 111 14.22 3.18 -12.49
N PRO A 112 15.25 2.32 -12.45
CA PRO A 112 15.33 1.23 -11.50
C PRO A 112 15.53 1.72 -10.06
N ALA A 113 15.12 0.93 -9.07
CA ALA A 113 15.28 1.21 -7.65
C ALA A 113 16.67 0.79 -7.13
N THR A 114 17.74 1.36 -7.71
CA THR A 114 19.12 1.24 -7.22
C THR A 114 19.37 2.22 -6.07
N GLU A 115 20.42 2.00 -5.27
CA GLU A 115 20.83 2.92 -4.21
C GLU A 115 21.06 4.34 -4.74
N ALA A 116 21.70 4.47 -5.90
CA ALA A 116 21.98 5.77 -6.51
C ALA A 116 20.68 6.53 -6.84
N ASN A 117 19.75 5.88 -7.53
CA ASN A 117 18.48 6.48 -7.94
C ASN A 117 17.59 6.78 -6.73
N VAL A 118 17.52 5.86 -5.77
CA VAL A 118 16.77 6.07 -4.51
C VAL A 118 17.33 7.27 -3.75
N LYS A 119 18.65 7.41 -3.69
CA LYS A 119 19.29 8.53 -2.99
C LYS A 119 18.99 9.87 -3.65
N GLU A 120 19.16 9.96 -4.96
CA GLU A 120 18.91 11.16 -5.74
C GLU A 120 17.42 11.56 -5.68
N ARG A 121 16.53 10.65 -6.11
CA ARG A 121 15.08 10.90 -6.20
C ARG A 121 14.44 11.07 -4.83
N GLY A 122 14.90 10.31 -3.85
CA GLY A 122 14.43 10.43 -2.47
C GLY A 122 14.80 11.76 -1.85
N LEU A 123 15.99 12.29 -2.12
CA LEU A 123 16.42 13.58 -1.59
C LEU A 123 15.59 14.71 -2.20
N ASP A 124 15.37 14.65 -3.51
CA ASP A 124 14.53 15.58 -4.25
C ASP A 124 13.07 15.56 -3.74
N TRP A 125 12.50 14.36 -3.57
CA TRP A 125 11.16 14.18 -3.02
C TRP A 125 11.07 14.72 -1.59
N TYR A 126 12.04 14.39 -0.72
CA TYR A 126 12.07 14.85 0.65
C TYR A 126 12.17 16.38 0.71
N GLY A 127 12.99 16.98 -0.17
CA GLY A 127 13.11 18.43 -0.34
C GLY A 127 11.77 19.08 -0.67
N ARG A 128 11.03 18.55 -1.65
CA ARG A 128 9.68 19.03 -2.01
C ARG A 128 8.69 18.91 -0.85
N VAL A 129 8.68 17.76 -0.16
CA VAL A 129 7.81 17.51 0.99
C VAL A 129 7.99 18.58 2.07
N VAL A 130 9.22 18.92 2.42
CA VAL A 130 9.50 19.82 3.56
C VAL A 130 9.59 21.30 3.19
N ALA A 131 9.57 21.64 1.90
CA ALA A 131 9.78 22.99 1.38
C ALA A 131 8.67 23.98 1.77
N GLU A 132 7.42 23.54 1.80
CA GLU A 132 6.27 24.41 2.03
C GLU A 132 5.44 23.93 3.24
N PRO A 133 4.94 24.85 4.08
CA PRO A 133 4.03 24.50 5.15
C PRO A 133 2.76 23.84 4.65
N GLY A 134 2.33 22.79 5.33
CA GLY A 134 1.08 22.10 5.08
C GLY A 134 1.17 20.94 4.09
N ASN A 135 2.34 20.75 3.45
CA ASN A 135 2.57 19.64 2.54
C ASN A 135 2.38 18.27 3.19
N ILE A 136 2.07 17.28 2.36
CA ILE A 136 1.80 15.91 2.75
C ILE A 136 2.78 14.99 2.04
N ALA A 137 3.42 14.11 2.81
CA ALA A 137 4.25 13.05 2.26
C ALA A 137 3.40 11.80 2.02
N PHE A 138 3.46 11.25 0.81
CA PHE A 138 2.95 9.92 0.52
C PHE A 138 4.12 9.05 0.07
N PHE A 139 4.35 7.94 0.75
CA PHE A 139 5.43 7.02 0.41
C PHE A 139 4.87 5.60 0.33
N TYR A 140 5.17 4.90 -0.75
CA TYR A 140 4.83 3.50 -0.88
C TYR A 140 6.04 2.74 -1.41
N CYS A 141 6.31 1.59 -0.80
CA CYS A 141 7.30 0.68 -1.34
C CYS A 141 6.88 -0.78 -1.26
N CYS A 142 7.41 -1.60 -2.17
CA CYS A 142 7.17 -3.04 -2.19
C CYS A 142 8.36 -3.81 -2.78
N GLY A 143 8.61 -5.03 -2.29
CA GLY A 143 9.74 -5.85 -2.70
C GLY A 143 10.16 -6.84 -1.61
N HIS A 144 11.35 -7.42 -1.75
CA HIS A 144 11.94 -8.17 -0.63
C HIS A 144 12.30 -7.23 0.51
N GLY A 145 12.08 -7.70 1.73
CA GLY A 145 12.38 -6.98 2.95
C GLY A 145 12.79 -7.90 4.07
N ALA A 146 13.18 -7.28 5.17
CA ALA A 146 13.53 -7.93 6.41
C ALA A 146 13.22 -6.98 7.58
N SER A 147 13.37 -7.49 8.80
CA SER A 147 13.67 -6.65 9.95
C SER A 147 15.17 -6.35 10.00
N HIS A 148 15.53 -5.15 10.44
CA HIS A 148 16.86 -4.80 10.91
C HIS A 148 16.75 -3.96 12.18
N LEU A 149 17.27 -4.45 13.31
CA LEU A 149 17.17 -3.79 14.62
C LEU A 149 15.72 -3.40 14.94
N GLN A 150 14.78 -4.32 14.70
CA GLN A 150 13.34 -4.15 14.86
C GLN A 150 12.73 -3.05 13.97
N GLN A 151 13.44 -2.60 12.93
CA GLN A 151 12.94 -1.66 11.94
C GLN A 151 12.63 -2.38 10.63
N PRO A 152 11.49 -2.08 10.00
CA PRO A 152 11.18 -2.61 8.68
C PRO A 152 12.11 -2.01 7.63
N VAL A 153 12.66 -2.86 6.76
CA VAL A 153 13.50 -2.45 5.63
C VAL A 153 13.01 -2.99 4.30
N LEU A 154 13.37 -2.31 3.22
CA LEU A 154 13.20 -2.75 1.84
C LEU A 154 14.57 -2.93 1.20
N PHE A 155 14.84 -4.08 0.58
CA PHE A 155 16.05 -4.31 -0.21
C PHE A 155 15.94 -3.71 -1.61
N LEU A 156 17.03 -3.11 -2.09
CA LEU A 156 17.14 -2.44 -3.39
C LEU A 156 17.64 -3.38 -4.49
N GLU A 157 17.53 -2.95 -5.75
CA GLU A 157 17.90 -3.78 -6.91
C GLU A 157 19.35 -4.25 -6.87
N ASP A 158 20.26 -3.35 -6.46
CA ASP A 158 21.69 -3.56 -6.35
C ASP A 158 22.10 -4.30 -5.05
N LEU A 159 21.15 -5.00 -4.42
CA LEU A 159 21.44 -5.97 -3.38
C LEU A 159 22.51 -6.96 -3.87
N ASN A 160 23.51 -7.19 -3.01
CA ASN A 160 24.64 -8.08 -3.26
C ASN A 160 25.63 -7.61 -4.35
N GLN A 161 25.54 -6.36 -4.82
CA GLN A 161 26.43 -5.87 -5.87
C GLN A 161 27.88 -5.63 -5.42
N SER A 162 28.08 -5.17 -4.17
CA SER A 162 29.39 -4.72 -3.67
C SER A 162 29.69 -5.27 -2.27
N LEU A 163 30.97 -5.52 -1.97
CA LEU A 163 31.40 -5.96 -0.64
C LEU A 163 31.28 -4.85 0.42
N ASP A 164 31.47 -3.59 0.03
CA ASP A 164 31.42 -2.45 0.96
C ASP A 164 30.05 -2.27 1.60
N ASN A 165 28.98 -2.62 0.87
CA ASN A 165 27.62 -2.72 1.40
C ASN A 165 26.83 -3.72 0.54
N ALA A 166 26.85 -4.98 0.93
CA ALA A 166 26.11 -6.03 0.22
C ALA A 166 24.60 -5.95 0.47
N TRP A 167 24.18 -5.32 1.57
CA TRP A 167 22.80 -5.24 2.01
C TRP A 167 22.19 -3.88 1.68
N LYS A 168 22.16 -3.51 0.40
CA LYS A 168 21.55 -2.26 -0.06
C LYS A 168 20.06 -2.22 0.32
N HIS A 169 19.69 -1.31 1.22
CA HIS A 169 18.34 -1.25 1.77
C HIS A 169 17.89 0.16 2.16
N ILE A 170 16.58 0.39 2.26
CA ILE A 170 15.99 1.59 2.87
C ILE A 170 15.49 1.23 4.27
N ASN A 171 15.85 2.03 5.28
CA ASN A 171 15.27 1.92 6.62
C ASN A 171 14.01 2.77 6.74
N LEU A 172 12.85 2.12 6.77
CA LEU A 172 11.54 2.78 6.70
C LEU A 172 11.14 3.43 8.03
N GLY A 173 11.57 2.84 9.14
CA GLY A 173 11.36 3.40 10.47
C GLY A 173 12.14 4.70 10.68
N LEU A 174 13.39 4.76 10.21
CA LEU A 174 14.20 5.99 10.22
C LEU A 174 13.61 7.07 9.33
N LEU A 175 13.08 6.73 8.15
CA LEU A 175 12.37 7.67 7.28
C LEU A 175 11.12 8.24 7.99
N ALA A 176 10.28 7.38 8.55
CA ALA A 176 9.10 7.80 9.28
C ALA A 176 9.47 8.70 10.47
N PHE A 177 10.52 8.34 11.21
CA PHE A 177 11.04 9.15 12.30
C PHE A 177 11.58 10.51 11.83
N ALA A 178 12.29 10.56 10.69
CA ALA A 178 12.77 11.81 10.12
C ALA A 178 11.62 12.74 9.72
N LEU A 179 10.54 12.20 9.13
CA LEU A 179 9.34 12.97 8.80
C LEU A 179 8.61 13.47 10.06
N ARG A 180 8.58 12.68 11.15
CA ARG A 180 8.01 13.13 12.43
C ARG A 180 8.71 14.36 13.00
N LYS A 181 9.99 14.59 12.68
CA LYS A 181 10.72 15.78 13.13
C LYS A 181 10.44 17.03 12.29
N LYS A 182 9.71 16.92 11.18
CA LYS A 182 9.42 18.06 10.31
C LYS A 182 8.10 18.72 10.69
N GLN A 183 8.21 19.91 11.27
CA GLN A 183 7.04 20.69 11.69
C GLN A 183 6.32 21.39 10.53
N SER A 184 6.98 21.55 9.37
CA SER A 184 6.38 22.17 8.19
C SER A 184 5.29 21.29 7.55
N ILE A 185 5.39 19.96 7.63
CA ILE A 185 4.44 19.06 6.97
C ILE A 185 3.15 18.89 7.79
N SER A 186 2.02 18.73 7.11
CA SER A 186 0.73 18.39 7.75
C SER A 186 0.69 16.92 8.18
N ALA A 187 1.09 16.01 7.30
CA ALA A 187 1.04 14.58 7.56
C ALA A 187 2.04 13.80 6.69
N ALA A 188 2.32 12.57 7.09
CA ALA A 188 3.04 11.61 6.26
C ALA A 188 2.37 10.23 6.32
N PHE A 189 2.07 9.67 5.15
CA PHE A 189 1.46 8.36 4.97
C PHE A 189 2.45 7.44 4.29
N LEU A 190 2.93 6.43 5.02
CA LEU A 190 3.90 5.45 4.53
C LEU A 190 3.29 4.05 4.53
N PHE A 191 3.49 3.34 3.43
CA PHE A 191 3.02 1.97 3.22
C PHE A 191 4.17 1.09 2.73
N SER A 192 4.32 -0.10 3.32
CA SER A 192 5.37 -1.05 2.96
C SER A 192 4.81 -2.44 2.72
N ASP A 193 4.86 -2.92 1.48
CA ASP A 193 4.55 -4.29 1.10
C ASP A 193 5.83 -5.12 0.96
N ALA A 194 6.41 -5.48 2.11
CA ALA A 194 7.64 -6.27 2.19
C ALA A 194 7.60 -7.19 3.42
N CYS A 195 8.36 -8.29 3.38
CA CYS A 195 8.51 -9.19 4.52
C CYS A 195 9.22 -8.50 5.70
N GLY A 196 8.90 -8.92 6.93
CA GLY A 196 9.59 -8.52 8.16
C GLY A 196 10.51 -9.63 8.71
N GLN A 197 10.85 -10.63 7.89
CA GLN A 197 11.62 -11.79 8.31
C GLN A 197 12.95 -11.43 8.98
N PHE A 198 13.34 -12.26 9.95
CA PHE A 198 14.65 -12.15 10.58
C PHE A 198 15.71 -12.82 9.69
N VAL A 199 16.68 -12.04 9.22
CA VAL A 199 17.80 -12.54 8.42
C VAL A 199 19.08 -12.40 9.26
N PRO A 200 19.58 -13.47 9.91
CA PRO A 200 20.69 -13.36 10.86
C PRO A 200 21.94 -12.70 10.28
N ALA A 201 22.28 -13.02 9.02
CA ALA A 201 23.44 -12.46 8.34
C ALA A 201 23.31 -10.97 8.02
N PHE A 202 22.10 -10.42 8.05
CA PHE A 202 21.84 -9.00 7.86
C PHE A 202 21.70 -8.27 9.20
N GLU A 203 20.98 -8.86 10.15
CA GLU A 203 20.77 -8.32 11.50
C GLU A 203 22.08 -8.18 12.29
N LEU A 204 23.03 -9.09 12.07
CA LEU A 204 24.34 -9.08 12.74
C LEU A 204 25.42 -8.36 11.92
N GLU A 205 25.10 -7.87 10.73
CA GLU A 205 26.06 -7.18 9.87
C GLU A 205 26.30 -5.76 10.39
N LYS A 206 27.55 -5.48 10.77
CA LYS A 206 27.91 -4.18 11.37
C LYS A 206 28.04 -3.08 10.33
N ASP A 207 28.35 -3.46 9.10
CA ASP A 207 28.59 -2.53 7.99
C ASP A 207 27.35 -2.37 7.09
N ALA A 208 26.20 -2.93 7.48
CA ALA A 208 24.93 -2.72 6.80
C ALA A 208 24.49 -1.26 6.96
N GLN A 209 24.70 -0.47 5.91
CA GLN A 209 24.34 0.96 5.89
C GLN A 209 23.05 1.19 5.10
N ASP A 210 22.14 1.99 5.67
CA ASP A 210 20.91 2.39 5.00
C ASP A 210 21.18 3.35 3.84
N CYS A 211 20.46 3.16 2.73
CA CYS A 211 20.34 4.12 1.64
C CYS A 211 19.55 5.34 2.14
N ARG A 212 20.27 6.26 2.79
CA ARG A 212 19.66 7.45 3.37
C ARG A 212 19.55 8.58 2.36
N PHE A 213 18.34 9.10 2.21
CA PHE A 213 18.00 10.26 1.37
C PHE A 213 17.33 11.40 2.14
N PHE A 214 17.48 11.40 3.47
CA PHE A 214 16.96 12.42 4.37
C PHE A 214 18.05 12.84 5.36
N HIS A 215 17.93 14.07 5.86
CA HIS A 215 18.85 14.56 6.88
C HIS A 215 18.67 13.76 8.17
N LYS A 216 19.79 13.48 8.86
CA LYS A 216 19.76 12.82 10.17
C LYS A 216 18.88 13.65 11.12
N PRO A 217 17.78 13.08 11.65
CA PRO A 217 16.89 13.83 12.53
C PRO A 217 17.57 14.19 13.84
N ASN A 218 17.33 15.40 14.34
CA ASN A 218 17.71 15.76 15.69
C ASN A 218 16.75 15.10 16.68
N LEU A 219 17.30 14.29 17.60
CA LEU A 219 16.51 13.53 18.56
C LEU A 219 15.70 14.43 19.50
N PHE A 220 16.22 15.62 19.80
CA PHE A 220 15.64 16.59 20.72
C PHE A 220 14.63 17.54 20.08
N GLU A 221 14.47 17.51 18.75
CA GLU A 221 13.43 18.29 18.09
C GLU A 221 12.04 17.74 18.47
N PRO A 222 11.02 18.61 18.63
CA PRO A 222 9.66 18.17 18.82
C PRO A 222 9.21 17.21 17.72
N SER A 223 8.52 16.14 18.11
CA SER A 223 7.91 15.19 17.17
C SER A 223 6.47 15.59 16.88
N ARG A 224 6.05 15.46 15.62
CA ARG A 224 4.65 15.55 15.22
C ARG A 224 3.94 14.20 15.38
N ASN A 225 2.62 14.26 15.51
CA ASN A 225 1.74 13.12 15.78
C ASN A 225 0.92 12.67 14.54
N GLN A 226 1.27 13.13 13.34
CA GLN A 226 0.51 12.92 12.09
C GLN A 226 1.30 12.10 11.05
N VAL A 227 2.13 11.16 11.51
CA VAL A 227 2.90 10.25 10.64
C VAL A 227 2.44 8.82 10.90
N SER A 228 2.19 8.07 9.83
CA SER A 228 1.85 6.66 9.88
C SER A 228 2.80 5.83 9.02
N LEU A 229 3.19 4.66 9.50
CA LEU A 229 3.86 3.63 8.72
C LEU A 229 3.10 2.31 8.91
N LEU A 230 2.43 1.87 7.84
CA LEU A 230 1.72 0.59 7.79
C LEU A 230 2.53 -0.39 6.95
N CYS A 231 2.73 -1.59 7.48
CA CYS A 231 3.56 -2.61 6.87
C CYS A 231 2.78 -3.92 6.70
N ALA A 232 3.09 -4.67 5.64
CA ALA A 232 2.45 -5.94 5.32
C ALA A 232 2.72 -7.05 6.34
N ALA A 233 3.88 -7.03 6.99
CA ALA A 233 4.32 -8.11 7.89
C ALA A 233 5.21 -7.59 9.03
N ALA A 234 4.91 -7.99 10.26
CA ALA A 234 5.69 -7.68 11.46
C ALA A 234 7.06 -8.40 11.48
N GLU A 235 7.89 -8.08 12.48
CA GLU A 235 9.16 -8.77 12.72
C GLU A 235 8.96 -10.30 12.79
N GLY A 236 9.76 -11.02 12.02
CA GLY A 236 9.70 -12.49 11.90
C GLY A 236 8.59 -13.02 10.99
N GLN A 237 7.77 -12.16 10.36
CA GLN A 237 6.66 -12.59 9.50
C GLN A 237 6.95 -12.37 8.01
N LEU A 238 6.28 -13.16 7.18
CA LEU A 238 6.32 -13.04 5.73
C LEU A 238 5.16 -12.19 5.21
N ALA A 239 5.40 -11.50 4.09
CA ALA A 239 4.37 -10.90 3.26
C ALA A 239 4.15 -11.77 2.02
N TYR A 240 2.91 -11.85 1.56
CA TYR A 240 2.51 -12.78 0.49
C TYR A 240 1.92 -12.05 -0.70
N GLU A 241 2.08 -12.66 -1.88
CA GLU A 241 1.40 -12.26 -3.11
C GLU A 241 0.08 -13.03 -3.30
N GLY A 242 -0.83 -12.48 -4.09
CA GLY A 242 -2.11 -13.09 -4.40
C GLY A 242 -2.68 -12.57 -5.71
N ALA A 243 -3.51 -13.40 -6.34
CA ALA A 243 -4.28 -12.99 -7.51
C ALA A 243 -5.33 -11.94 -7.11
N ASP A 244 -5.60 -10.97 -7.98
CA ASP A 244 -6.63 -9.93 -7.75
C ASP A 244 -8.05 -10.48 -7.74
N LYS A 245 -8.28 -11.50 -8.55
CA LYS A 245 -9.53 -12.24 -8.65
C LYS A 245 -9.24 -13.72 -8.76
N GLU A 246 -10.21 -14.53 -8.41
CA GLU A 246 -10.14 -15.97 -8.61
C GLU A 246 -9.87 -16.28 -10.10
N GLY A 247 -8.87 -17.14 -10.35
CA GLY A 247 -8.44 -17.50 -11.70
C GLY A 247 -7.62 -16.44 -12.45
N SER A 248 -7.23 -15.33 -11.82
CA SER A 248 -6.32 -14.36 -12.44
C SER A 248 -4.88 -14.85 -12.38
N ASP A 249 -4.18 -14.77 -13.51
CA ASP A 249 -2.76 -15.13 -13.61
C ASP A 249 -1.83 -14.00 -13.14
N CYS A 250 -2.34 -12.77 -13.01
CA CYS A 250 -1.56 -11.63 -12.55
C CYS A 250 -1.62 -11.55 -11.02
N LYS A 251 -0.45 -11.46 -10.39
CA LYS A 251 -0.33 -11.37 -8.93
C LYS A 251 0.19 -10.01 -8.49
N PHE A 252 -0.27 -9.60 -7.32
CA PHE A 252 0.19 -8.41 -6.62
C PHE A 252 0.45 -8.77 -5.16
N GLY A 253 1.15 -7.91 -4.43
CA GLY A 253 1.25 -8.02 -2.98
C GLY A 253 -0.15 -7.93 -2.35
N ARG A 254 -0.48 -8.87 -1.46
CA ARG A 254 -1.81 -8.92 -0.82
C ARG A 254 -2.10 -7.67 -0.02
N PHE A 255 -1.08 -7.13 0.64
CA PHE A 255 -1.21 -5.89 1.40
C PHE A 255 -1.53 -4.72 0.48
N THR A 256 -0.84 -4.59 -0.65
CA THR A 256 -1.14 -3.56 -1.65
C THR A 256 -2.59 -3.63 -2.11
N GLN A 257 -3.07 -4.82 -2.46
CA GLN A 257 -4.45 -5.01 -2.91
C GLN A 257 -5.48 -4.61 -1.85
N ALA A 258 -5.28 -5.02 -0.61
CA ALA A 258 -6.16 -4.68 0.50
C ALA A 258 -6.13 -3.18 0.84
N VAL A 259 -4.94 -2.57 0.84
CA VAL A 259 -4.76 -1.12 1.04
C VAL A 259 -5.50 -0.34 -0.04
N LEU A 260 -5.29 -0.67 -1.31
CA LEU A 260 -5.96 0.01 -2.43
C LEU A 260 -7.48 -0.19 -2.38
N LYS A 261 -7.95 -1.37 -1.97
CA LYS A 261 -9.38 -1.63 -1.78
C LYS A 261 -9.98 -0.73 -0.69
N GLY A 262 -9.29 -0.59 0.44
CA GLY A 262 -9.72 0.28 1.53
C GLY A 262 -9.69 1.76 1.16
N LEU A 263 -8.60 2.22 0.55
CA LEU A 263 -8.42 3.59 0.07
C LEU A 263 -9.43 3.98 -1.02
N SER A 264 -9.86 3.03 -1.85
CA SER A 264 -10.91 3.24 -2.87
C SER A 264 -12.33 3.33 -2.28
N GLY A 265 -12.46 3.40 -0.95
CA GLY A 265 -13.70 3.73 -0.27
C GLY A 265 -14.31 2.60 0.56
N SER A 266 -13.81 1.37 0.47
CA SER A 266 -14.31 0.28 1.32
C SER A 266 -13.95 0.43 2.81
N SER A 267 -13.04 1.34 3.15
CA SER A 267 -12.73 1.77 4.52
C SER A 267 -13.24 3.18 4.85
N ALA A 268 -14.02 3.80 3.95
CA ALA A 268 -14.47 5.17 4.15
C ALA A 268 -15.45 5.26 5.33
N ARG A 269 -15.33 6.34 6.10
CA ARG A 269 -16.25 6.68 7.18
C ARG A 269 -16.71 8.12 7.05
N TRP A 270 -17.96 8.38 7.43
CA TRP A 270 -18.48 9.74 7.55
C TRP A 270 -17.99 10.36 8.84
N SER A 271 -17.16 11.39 8.74
CA SER A 271 -16.63 12.14 9.87
C SER A 271 -16.39 13.59 9.50
N ARG A 272 -16.57 14.52 10.45
CA ARG A 272 -16.40 15.97 10.23
C ARG A 272 -17.12 16.47 8.96
N ASN A 273 -18.35 15.98 8.72
CA ASN A 273 -19.19 16.30 7.57
C ASN A 273 -18.60 15.93 6.19
N ARG A 274 -17.75 14.90 6.12
CA ARG A 274 -17.22 14.38 4.85
C ARG A 274 -16.92 12.90 4.93
N TRP A 275 -16.91 12.22 3.78
CA TRP A 275 -16.41 10.85 3.65
C TRP A 275 -14.90 10.86 3.51
N GLY A 276 -14.19 10.10 4.34
CA GLY A 276 -12.74 9.97 4.22
C GLY A 276 -12.25 8.61 4.71
N VAL A 277 -11.06 8.23 4.24
CA VAL A 277 -10.35 7.04 4.72
C VAL A 277 -9.14 7.51 5.53
N SER A 278 -9.13 7.26 6.84
CA SER A 278 -7.98 7.55 7.70
C SER A 278 -7.05 6.34 7.81
N CYS A 279 -5.79 6.55 8.19
CA CYS A 279 -4.84 5.44 8.40
C CYS A 279 -5.31 4.46 9.48
N HIS A 280 -5.90 5.00 10.56
CA HIS A 280 -6.40 4.21 11.68
C HIS A 280 -7.53 3.28 11.22
N ASP A 281 -8.49 3.85 10.50
CA ASP A 281 -9.65 3.12 10.00
C ASP A 281 -9.27 2.09 8.95
N LEU A 282 -8.39 2.45 8.02
CA LEU A 282 -7.85 1.54 7.03
C LEU A 282 -7.21 0.33 7.69
N LEU A 283 -6.29 0.55 8.64
CA LEU A 283 -5.62 -0.54 9.37
C LEU A 283 -6.62 -1.48 10.05
N GLY A 284 -7.61 -0.92 10.75
CA GLY A 284 -8.64 -1.71 11.44
C GLY A 284 -9.46 -2.59 10.50
N ASP A 285 -9.60 -2.18 9.24
CA ASP A 285 -10.42 -2.87 8.25
C ASP A 285 -9.65 -3.89 7.41
N LEU A 286 -8.32 -3.82 7.32
CA LEU A 286 -7.53 -4.61 6.35
C LEU A 286 -7.85 -6.12 6.39
N LYS A 287 -7.94 -6.72 7.59
CA LYS A 287 -8.27 -8.14 7.73
C LYS A 287 -9.68 -8.48 7.25
N SER A 288 -10.63 -7.61 7.57
CA SER A 288 -12.01 -7.76 7.11
C SER A 288 -12.12 -7.57 5.60
N LEU A 289 -11.36 -6.63 5.01
CA LEU A 289 -11.27 -6.46 3.57
C LEU A 289 -10.68 -7.70 2.90
N ARG A 290 -9.62 -8.31 3.47
CA ARG A 290 -9.10 -9.61 3.02
C ARG A 290 -10.19 -10.67 3.01
N ARG A 291 -10.92 -10.83 4.12
CA ARG A 291 -12.01 -11.81 4.25
C ARG A 291 -13.13 -11.59 3.23
N VAL A 292 -13.52 -10.33 2.98
CA VAL A 292 -14.68 -10.00 2.15
C VAL A 292 -14.37 -10.00 0.65
N PHE A 293 -13.24 -9.44 0.25
CA PHE A 293 -12.93 -9.20 -1.17
C PHE A 293 -11.87 -10.14 -1.73
N PHE A 294 -11.17 -10.87 -0.87
CA PHE A 294 -10.05 -11.70 -1.24
C PHE A 294 -10.08 -13.07 -0.54
N SER A 295 -11.28 -13.61 -0.37
CA SER A 295 -11.51 -14.94 0.22
C SER A 295 -10.90 -16.09 -0.60
N HIS A 296 -10.61 -15.86 -1.89
CA HIS A 296 -9.91 -16.81 -2.75
C HIS A 296 -8.41 -16.93 -2.44
N TRP A 297 -7.84 -16.03 -1.63
CA TRP A 297 -6.49 -16.22 -1.10
C TRP A 297 -6.50 -17.35 -0.08
N GLY A 298 -5.68 -18.37 -0.30
CA GLY A 298 -5.62 -19.56 0.55
C GLY A 298 -5.40 -19.23 2.04
N GLU A 299 -6.08 -19.95 2.93
CA GLU A 299 -6.06 -19.72 4.39
C GLU A 299 -4.72 -20.07 5.05
N ASN A 300 -3.82 -20.78 4.35
CA ASN A 300 -2.53 -21.22 4.90
C ASN A 300 -1.47 -20.11 4.95
N GLU A 301 -1.76 -18.94 4.39
CA GLU A 301 -0.84 -17.81 4.31
C GLU A 301 -1.40 -16.64 5.12
N PRO A 302 -0.85 -16.36 6.32
CA PRO A 302 -1.40 -15.36 7.22
C PRO A 302 -1.38 -13.97 6.60
N PHE A 303 -2.40 -13.18 6.93
CA PHE A 303 -2.52 -11.78 6.52
C PHE A 303 -2.59 -10.89 7.77
N GLU A 304 -1.42 -10.49 8.24
CA GLU A 304 -1.21 -9.84 9.54
C GLU A 304 -0.50 -8.49 9.36
N PRO A 305 -1.12 -7.51 8.69
CA PRO A 305 -0.55 -6.17 8.56
C PRO A 305 -0.43 -5.50 9.92
N TYR A 306 0.61 -4.70 10.11
CA TYR A 306 0.89 -4.06 11.40
C TYR A 306 1.28 -2.57 11.24
N PRO A 307 0.98 -1.73 12.25
CA PRO A 307 1.45 -0.36 12.29
C PRO A 307 2.85 -0.28 12.94
N ALA A 308 3.88 0.00 12.16
CA ALA A 308 5.21 0.31 12.71
C ALA A 308 5.25 1.72 13.34
N VAL A 309 4.46 2.66 12.81
CA VAL A 309 4.25 3.99 13.40
C VAL A 309 2.77 4.34 13.31
N THR A 310 2.17 4.68 14.46
CA THR A 310 0.75 5.05 14.55
C THR A 310 0.62 6.56 14.75
N PRO A 311 -0.23 7.27 13.96
CA PRO A 311 -0.53 8.67 14.21
C PRO A 311 -1.44 8.81 15.43
N ALA A 312 -1.28 9.88 16.21
CA ALA A 312 -2.17 10.17 17.34
C ALA A 312 -3.39 11.03 16.94
N ASP A 313 -3.29 11.80 15.86
CA ASP A 313 -4.40 12.59 15.30
C ASP A 313 -4.51 12.29 13.79
N PRO A 314 -5.24 11.23 13.40
CA PRO A 314 -5.30 10.83 12.01
C PRO A 314 -6.15 11.80 11.19
N ILE A 315 -5.59 12.31 10.10
CA ILE A 315 -6.36 12.97 9.03
C ILE A 315 -6.68 11.96 7.92
N PRO A 316 -7.77 12.13 7.15
CA PRO A 316 -8.04 11.28 6.00
C PRO A 316 -6.90 11.35 4.97
N ILE A 317 -6.51 10.20 4.42
CA ILE A 317 -5.53 10.06 3.34
C ILE A 317 -6.18 10.46 2.01
N VAL A 318 -7.44 10.08 1.82
CA VAL A 318 -8.23 10.28 0.61
C VAL A 318 -9.70 10.50 0.95
N PHE A 319 -10.37 11.29 0.12
CA PHE A 319 -11.81 11.54 0.12
C PHE A 319 -12.43 10.84 -1.10
N PRO A 320 -12.77 9.54 -0.98
CA PRO A 320 -13.22 8.75 -2.11
C PRO A 320 -14.60 9.23 -2.63
N ASP A 321 -14.87 8.92 -3.89
CA ASP A 321 -16.16 9.12 -4.55
C ASP A 321 -16.59 7.81 -5.22
N GLY A 322 -17.87 7.73 -5.64
CA GLY A 322 -18.38 6.59 -6.41
C GLY A 322 -18.17 5.22 -5.76
N PHE A 323 -18.06 5.14 -4.43
CA PHE A 323 -17.73 3.92 -3.70
C PHE A 323 -18.97 3.28 -3.09
N GLU A 324 -18.84 2.00 -2.72
CA GLU A 324 -19.80 1.29 -1.87
C GLU A 324 -19.10 0.78 -0.60
N LEU A 325 -19.85 0.71 0.49
CA LEU A 325 -19.40 0.21 1.79
C LEU A 325 -19.68 -1.29 1.90
N PRO A 326 -18.70 -2.11 2.33
CA PRO A 326 -18.95 -3.51 2.59
C PRO A 326 -19.87 -3.70 3.79
N ILE A 327 -20.82 -4.62 3.63
CA ILE A 327 -21.67 -5.11 4.70
C ILE A 327 -21.62 -6.64 4.74
N VAL A 328 -21.48 -7.17 5.94
CA VAL A 328 -21.49 -8.61 6.21
C VAL A 328 -22.53 -8.88 7.28
N VAL A 329 -23.53 -9.65 6.91
CA VAL A 329 -24.69 -9.95 7.76
C VAL A 329 -24.82 -11.46 7.95
N MET A 330 -25.18 -11.86 9.16
CA MET A 330 -25.45 -13.24 9.53
C MET A 330 -26.82 -13.32 10.21
N THR A 331 -27.47 -14.48 10.17
CA THR A 331 -28.59 -14.78 11.05
C THR A 331 -28.07 -15.12 12.43
N ASP A 332 -28.84 -14.80 13.47
CA ASP A 332 -28.65 -15.32 14.82
C ASP A 332 -29.81 -16.28 15.13
N PRO A 333 -29.56 -17.62 15.24
CA PRO A 333 -28.25 -18.28 15.14
C PRO A 333 -27.74 -18.48 13.68
N PRO A 334 -26.41 -18.64 13.46
CA PRO A 334 -25.81 -18.74 12.11
C PRO A 334 -26.26 -19.94 11.26
N ASP A 335 -26.64 -21.04 11.89
CA ASP A 335 -27.10 -22.25 11.21
C ASP A 335 -28.42 -22.05 10.45
N ARG A 336 -29.12 -20.95 10.75
CA ARG A 336 -30.34 -20.55 10.03
C ARG A 336 -30.08 -19.90 8.68
N MET A 337 -28.85 -19.50 8.37
CA MET A 337 -28.49 -18.79 7.14
C MET A 337 -29.07 -19.41 5.84
N PRO A 338 -28.98 -20.74 5.60
CA PRO A 338 -29.50 -21.34 4.37
C PRO A 338 -31.02 -21.25 4.21
N HIS A 339 -31.77 -20.89 5.26
CA HIS A 339 -33.23 -20.90 5.26
C HIS A 339 -33.87 -19.55 4.93
N TYR A 340 -33.07 -18.50 4.80
CA TYR A 340 -33.55 -17.13 4.61
C TYR A 340 -32.97 -16.53 3.33
N ASP A 341 -33.83 -15.87 2.56
CA ASP A 341 -33.39 -14.90 1.56
C ASP A 341 -32.88 -13.66 2.30
N PHE A 342 -31.98 -12.92 1.63
CA PHE A 342 -31.42 -11.68 2.17
C PHE A 342 -31.73 -10.51 1.26
N VAL A 343 -32.20 -9.42 1.86
CA VAL A 343 -32.57 -8.18 1.15
C VAL A 343 -31.99 -6.97 1.88
N ILE A 344 -31.46 -6.01 1.11
CA ILE A 344 -31.21 -4.65 1.60
C ILE A 344 -32.31 -3.72 1.07
N SER A 345 -32.97 -2.99 1.96
CA SER A 345 -34.09 -2.09 1.65
C SER A 345 -34.01 -0.76 2.38
N GLN A 346 -34.67 0.26 1.84
CA GLN A 346 -34.90 1.54 2.53
C GLN A 346 -36.06 1.50 3.53
N ARG A 347 -36.84 0.40 3.53
CA ARG A 347 -38.01 0.19 4.39
C ARG A 347 -37.83 -1.11 5.18
N SER A 348 -38.46 -1.18 6.34
CA SER A 348 -38.43 -2.39 7.19
C SER A 348 -39.16 -3.59 6.56
N GLU A 349 -40.07 -3.33 5.64
CA GLU A 349 -40.74 -4.36 4.84
C GLU A 349 -39.94 -4.65 3.56
N PRO A 350 -39.81 -5.92 3.14
CA PRO A 350 -39.03 -6.33 1.97
C PRO A 350 -39.79 -6.05 0.65
N THR A 351 -40.31 -4.83 0.47
CA THR A 351 -40.98 -4.40 -0.76
C THR A 351 -39.97 -3.92 -1.81
N GLN A 352 -40.16 -4.31 -3.06
CA GLN A 352 -39.35 -3.81 -4.17
C GLN A 352 -39.56 -2.28 -4.38
N PRO A 353 -38.55 -1.57 -4.90
CA PRO A 353 -37.23 -2.06 -5.33
C PRO A 353 -36.27 -2.29 -4.17
N TRP A 354 -35.52 -3.39 -4.23
CA TRP A 354 -34.45 -3.69 -3.29
C TRP A 354 -33.12 -3.08 -3.77
N LEU A 355 -32.25 -2.70 -2.83
CA LEU A 355 -30.91 -2.21 -3.17
C LEU A 355 -29.99 -3.38 -3.55
N LYS A 356 -30.08 -4.48 -2.80
CA LYS A 356 -29.37 -5.75 -3.04
C LYS A 356 -30.26 -6.91 -2.59
N ASN A 357 -30.08 -8.08 -3.19
CA ASN A 357 -30.76 -9.29 -2.77
C ASN A 357 -29.90 -10.54 -3.01
N ARG A 358 -30.14 -11.59 -2.24
CA ARG A 358 -29.54 -12.92 -2.39
C ARG A 358 -30.57 -13.97 -1.99
N ASN A 359 -30.65 -15.05 -2.76
CA ASN A 359 -31.55 -16.16 -2.45
C ASN A 359 -30.97 -17.02 -1.31
N ALA A 360 -31.86 -17.72 -0.62
CA ALA A 360 -31.55 -18.73 0.37
C ALA A 360 -30.74 -19.91 -0.23
N GLY A 361 -30.18 -20.74 0.66
CA GLY A 361 -29.49 -21.99 0.32
C GLY A 361 -27.99 -22.00 0.62
N ASP A 362 -27.39 -20.85 0.93
CA ASP A 362 -25.97 -20.74 1.26
C ASP A 362 -25.76 -20.58 2.78
N PRO A 363 -24.97 -21.44 3.44
CA PRO A 363 -24.68 -21.33 4.87
C PRO A 363 -23.68 -20.22 5.23
N THR A 364 -23.02 -19.60 4.23
CA THR A 364 -22.02 -18.55 4.47
C THR A 364 -22.67 -17.20 4.73
N ALA A 365 -21.96 -16.34 5.48
CA ALA A 365 -22.38 -14.96 5.74
C ALA A 365 -22.79 -14.23 4.44
N TRP A 366 -23.77 -13.34 4.56
CA TRP A 366 -24.21 -12.51 3.45
C TRP A 366 -23.24 -11.35 3.28
N HIS A 367 -22.31 -11.51 2.34
CA HIS A 367 -21.39 -10.46 1.90
C HIS A 367 -22.01 -9.66 0.76
N THR A 368 -22.19 -8.35 0.96
CA THR A 368 -22.58 -7.44 -0.12
C THR A 368 -22.00 -6.05 0.12
N THR A 369 -22.40 -5.10 -0.70
CA THR A 369 -21.99 -3.71 -0.63
C THR A 369 -23.22 -2.81 -0.69
N VAL A 370 -23.14 -1.62 -0.12
CA VAL A 370 -24.23 -0.63 -0.16
C VAL A 370 -23.71 0.76 -0.47
N PRO A 371 -24.48 1.62 -1.15
CA PRO A 371 -24.12 3.02 -1.29
C PRO A 371 -23.93 3.68 0.08
N PRO A 372 -22.90 4.53 0.25
CA PRO A 372 -22.73 5.31 1.46
C PRO A 372 -23.89 6.30 1.64
N GLY A 373 -24.31 6.52 2.89
CA GLY A 373 -25.47 7.35 3.17
C GLY A 373 -25.67 7.66 4.64
N LEU A 374 -26.42 8.73 4.92
CA LEU A 374 -26.82 9.12 6.27
C LEU A 374 -28.20 8.59 6.65
N ASP A 375 -29.00 8.23 5.66
CA ASP A 375 -30.31 7.62 5.84
C ASP A 375 -30.16 6.17 6.31
N ALA A 376 -31.09 5.74 7.14
CA ALA A 376 -31.09 4.37 7.61
C ALA A 376 -31.56 3.40 6.52
N LEU A 377 -30.96 2.22 6.52
CA LEU A 377 -31.31 1.09 5.67
C LEU A 377 -31.67 -0.11 6.56
N TYR A 378 -32.25 -1.13 5.94
CA TYR A 378 -32.62 -2.37 6.58
C TYR A 378 -31.95 -3.55 5.89
N ALA A 379 -31.30 -4.39 6.68
CA ALA A 379 -30.85 -5.72 6.30
C ALA A 379 -31.90 -6.72 6.76
N ILE A 380 -32.56 -7.41 5.84
CA ILE A 380 -33.77 -8.18 6.12
C ILE A 380 -33.54 -9.64 5.75
N ALA A 381 -33.72 -10.53 6.73
CA ALA A 381 -33.86 -11.97 6.48
C ALA A 381 -35.33 -12.28 6.16
N VAL A 382 -35.59 -12.95 5.04
CA VAL A 382 -36.95 -13.21 4.52
C VAL A 382 -37.18 -14.71 4.35
N LYS A 383 -38.33 -15.21 4.80
CA LYS A 383 -38.76 -16.61 4.63
C LYS A 383 -40.25 -16.67 4.37
N GLY A 384 -40.62 -16.77 3.10
CA GLY A 384 -42.03 -16.72 2.70
C GLY A 384 -42.65 -15.37 3.05
N ALA A 385 -43.66 -15.36 3.93
CA ALA A 385 -44.29 -14.13 4.41
C ALA A 385 -43.58 -13.51 5.63
N ASP A 386 -42.75 -14.29 6.33
CA ASP A 386 -42.05 -13.84 7.52
C ASP A 386 -40.80 -13.04 7.13
N HIS A 387 -40.53 -11.96 7.87
CA HIS A 387 -39.35 -11.14 7.66
C HIS A 387 -38.82 -10.55 8.97
N TYR A 388 -37.49 -10.43 9.05
CA TYR A 388 -36.78 -10.02 10.25
C TYR A 388 -35.79 -8.90 9.88
N PRO A 389 -36.14 -7.63 10.13
CA PRO A 389 -35.32 -6.50 9.73
C PRO A 389 -34.30 -6.09 10.82
N LEU A 390 -33.07 -5.83 10.40
CA LEU A 390 -32.04 -5.14 11.16
C LEU A 390 -31.84 -3.73 10.58
N LEU A 391 -32.11 -2.71 11.39
CA LEU A 391 -31.86 -1.31 11.04
C LEU A 391 -30.35 -1.01 11.15
N PHE A 392 -29.79 -0.37 10.13
CA PHE A 392 -28.41 0.13 10.17
C PHE A 392 -28.26 1.46 9.42
N GLN A 393 -27.13 2.14 9.62
CA GLN A 393 -26.75 3.32 8.83
C GLN A 393 -25.43 3.04 8.11
N PRO A 394 -25.35 3.20 6.78
CA PRO A 394 -24.13 2.97 6.02
C PRO A 394 -23.17 4.16 6.16
N LYS A 395 -22.76 4.48 7.39
CA LYS A 395 -21.79 5.55 7.76
C LYS A 395 -20.33 5.10 7.76
N GLY A 396 -20.11 3.81 7.54
CA GLY A 396 -18.83 3.14 7.45
C GLY A 396 -19.04 1.66 7.12
N PRO A 397 -17.96 0.89 6.95
CA PRO A 397 -18.09 -0.55 6.73
C PRO A 397 -18.69 -1.26 7.95
N LEU A 398 -19.47 -2.31 7.70
CA LEU A 398 -20.13 -3.10 8.74
C LEU A 398 -19.79 -4.59 8.54
N PHE A 399 -18.75 -5.06 9.23
CA PHE A 399 -18.17 -6.38 8.94
C PHE A 399 -18.76 -7.55 9.73
N ASP A 400 -19.53 -7.29 10.78
CA ASP A 400 -20.15 -8.34 11.60
C ASP A 400 -21.50 -7.81 12.11
N GLN A 401 -22.59 -8.14 11.42
CA GLN A 401 -23.96 -7.74 11.77
C GLN A 401 -24.85 -8.98 11.90
N TRP A 402 -25.81 -8.94 12.83
CA TRP A 402 -26.65 -10.09 13.17
C TRP A 402 -28.13 -9.75 13.06
N VAL A 403 -28.86 -10.55 12.28
CA VAL A 403 -30.32 -10.51 12.18
C VAL A 403 -30.87 -11.67 13.00
N SER A 404 -31.52 -11.37 14.12
CA SER A 404 -32.15 -12.41 14.95
C SER A 404 -33.36 -13.01 14.23
N VAL A 405 -33.39 -14.33 14.14
CA VAL A 405 -34.46 -15.10 13.49
C VAL A 405 -34.89 -16.28 14.38
N PRO A 406 -36.14 -16.80 14.25
CA PRO A 406 -36.59 -17.97 15.01
C PRO A 406 -35.92 -19.31 14.65
#